data_AF-A0A6A6PMW7-F1
#
_entry.id   AF-A0A6A6PMW7-F1
#
_cell.length_a   1.000
_cell.length_b   1.000
_cell.length_c   1.000
_cell.angle_alpha   90.00
_cell.angle_beta   90.00
_cell.angle_gamma   90.00
#
_symmetry.space_group_name_H-M   'P 1'
#
loop_
_entity.id
_entity.type
_entity.pdbx_description
1 polymer ?
#
loop_
_entity_poly.entity_id
_entity_poly.type
_entity_poly.pdbx_seq_one_letter_code
_entity_poly.pdbx_strand_id
1 'polypeptide(L)'
;MDRAADEDDICAACEELIAGDAVQAPCNHIYCIPCIVGLFKAAVDHESGYPPSCCGRNGVPLDLVRTYLSNELIEKLEDRAVEPATEDRTYCSACSAFVRPSDITNGQAICRKCATRTCSKCKTRVHNGACKEENEGLLLTLADQKGWKRCPRCRRMVEKGPGCNMIESVRLGFG
;
A
#
# COMPACT_ATOMS: atom_id res chain seq x y z
N MET A 1 31.00 -21.28 -25.06
CA MET A 1 31.21 -20.80 -23.67
C MET A 1 30.16 -21.49 -22.84
N ASP A 2 30.49 -22.75 -22.57
CA ASP A 2 29.65 -23.83 -22.12
C ASP A 2 29.34 -23.66 -20.62
N ARG A 3 28.07 -23.47 -20.27
CA ARG A 3 27.61 -23.79 -18.91
C ARG A 3 27.21 -25.25 -18.93
N ALA A 4 27.96 -26.06 -18.19
CA ALA A 4 27.61 -27.44 -17.92
C ALA A 4 26.18 -27.52 -17.38
N ALA A 5 25.39 -28.44 -17.94
CA ALA A 5 24.17 -28.95 -17.33
C ALA A 5 24.53 -29.69 -16.03
N ASP A 6 23.58 -29.75 -15.08
CA ASP A 6 23.63 -30.43 -13.77
C ASP A 6 24.22 -29.65 -12.56
N GLU A 7 23.66 -28.48 -12.25
CA GLU A 7 23.46 -28.10 -10.84
C GLU A 7 21.97 -27.77 -10.67
N ASP A 8 21.21 -28.63 -9.99
CA ASP A 8 19.83 -28.34 -9.64
C ASP A 8 19.82 -27.16 -8.67
N ASP A 9 19.34 -25.99 -9.12
CA ASP A 9 19.19 -24.82 -8.25
C ASP A 9 18.17 -25.14 -7.15
N ILE A 10 18.53 -24.89 -5.89
CA ILE A 10 17.63 -25.07 -4.73
C ILE A 10 16.99 -23.73 -4.38
N CYS A 11 15.67 -23.72 -4.21
CA CYS A 11 14.93 -22.52 -3.81
C CYS A 11 15.30 -22.09 -2.39
N ALA A 12 15.71 -20.83 -2.21
CA ALA A 12 16.10 -20.27 -0.93
C ALA A 12 14.94 -20.11 0.08
N ALA A 13 13.69 -20.36 -0.32
CA ALA A 13 12.52 -20.23 0.54
C ALA A 13 11.85 -21.55 0.91
N CYS A 14 11.68 -22.47 -0.05
CA CYS A 14 11.07 -23.77 0.21
C CYS A 14 12.09 -24.91 0.33
N GLU A 15 13.36 -24.65 0.02
CA GLU A 15 14.45 -25.64 0.06
C GLU A 15 14.24 -26.84 -0.91
N GLU A 16 13.36 -26.68 -1.89
CA GLU A 16 13.09 -27.67 -2.93
C GLU A 16 13.90 -27.38 -4.21
N LEU A 17 14.15 -28.44 -5.00
CA LEU A 17 14.76 -28.32 -6.33
C LEU A 17 13.87 -27.51 -7.28
N ILE A 18 14.48 -26.60 -8.03
CA ILE A 18 13.78 -25.77 -9.01
C ILE A 18 13.79 -26.47 -10.36
N ALA A 19 12.64 -27.05 -10.73
CA ALA A 19 12.40 -27.51 -12.08
C ALA A 19 11.83 -26.37 -12.94
N GLY A 20 12.68 -25.70 -13.73
CA GLY A 20 12.27 -24.69 -14.70
C GLY A 20 12.68 -23.26 -14.34
N ASP A 21 11.77 -22.30 -14.56
CA ASP A 21 12.08 -20.89 -14.39
C ASP A 21 12.40 -20.53 -12.94
N ALA A 22 13.42 -19.69 -12.78
CA ALA A 22 13.89 -19.21 -11.50
C ALA A 22 14.16 -17.71 -11.55
N VAL A 23 14.10 -17.07 -10.38
CA VAL A 23 14.49 -15.67 -10.22
C VAL A 23 15.63 -15.58 -9.22
N GLN A 24 16.75 -15.00 -9.66
CA GLN A 24 17.86 -14.68 -8.77
C GLN A 24 17.66 -13.28 -8.17
N ALA A 25 17.59 -13.22 -6.84
CA ALA A 25 17.55 -11.96 -6.11
C ALA A 25 18.92 -11.25 -6.15
N PRO A 26 19.00 -9.93 -5.90
CA PRO A 26 20.27 -9.18 -5.87
C PRO A 26 21.30 -9.70 -4.86
N CYS A 27 20.87 -10.51 -3.88
CA CYS A 27 21.75 -11.16 -2.91
C CYS A 27 22.27 -12.54 -3.35
N ASN A 28 22.02 -12.93 -4.60
CA ASN A 28 22.35 -14.22 -5.23
C ASN A 28 21.55 -15.44 -4.77
N HIS A 29 20.54 -15.27 -3.91
CA HIS A 29 19.61 -16.36 -3.63
C HIS A 29 18.65 -16.57 -4.79
N ILE A 30 18.38 -17.83 -5.12
CA ILE A 30 17.52 -18.24 -6.22
C ILE A 30 16.17 -18.68 -5.65
N TYR A 31 15.09 -18.31 -6.33
CA TYR A 31 13.73 -18.65 -5.93
C TYR A 31 13.01 -19.33 -7.08
N CYS A 32 12.24 -20.37 -6.77
CA CYS A 32 11.20 -20.84 -7.68
C CYS A 32 10.12 -19.76 -7.83
N ILE A 33 9.42 -19.77 -8.98
CA ILE A 33 8.37 -18.77 -9.27
C ILE A 33 7.29 -18.70 -8.17
N PRO A 34 6.74 -19.82 -7.65
CA PRO A 34 5.74 -19.75 -6.58
C PRO A 34 6.23 -19.00 -5.32
N CYS A 35 7.46 -19.26 -4.88
CA CYS A 35 8.02 -18.65 -3.68
C CYS A 35 8.31 -17.17 -3.86
N ILE A 36 8.89 -16.75 -4.99
CA ILE A 36 9.16 -15.33 -5.21
C ILE A 36 7.85 -14.54 -5.37
N VAL A 37 6.84 -15.10 -6.04
CA VAL A 37 5.51 -14.48 -6.11
C VAL A 37 4.89 -14.39 -4.70
N GLY A 38 5.06 -15.42 -3.88
CA GLY A 38 4.63 -15.43 -2.48
C GLY A 38 5.25 -14.31 -1.65
N LEU A 39 6.55 -14.06 -1.81
CA LEU A 39 7.25 -12.95 -1.15
C LEU A 39 6.61 -11.59 -1.48
N PHE A 40 6.30 -11.35 -2.75
CA PHE A 40 5.68 -10.10 -3.18
C PHE A 40 4.22 -9.98 -2.72
N LYS A 41 3.46 -11.07 -2.66
CA LYS A 41 2.11 -11.07 -2.06
C LYS A 41 2.16 -10.68 -0.59
N ALA A 42 3.06 -11.29 0.18
CA ALA A 42 3.24 -10.99 1.60
C ALA A 42 3.60 -9.51 1.85
N ALA A 43 4.37 -8.90 0.95
CA ALA A 43 4.72 -7.47 1.03
C ALA A 43 3.54 -6.52 0.82
N VAL A 44 2.45 -6.97 0.19
CA VAL A 44 1.20 -6.23 0.07
C VAL A 44 0.31 -6.44 1.29
N ASP A 45 0.23 -7.68 1.77
CA ASP A 45 -0.70 -8.07 2.85
C ASP A 45 -0.22 -7.59 4.24
N HIS A 46 1.09 -7.45 4.43
CA HIS A 46 1.69 -7.09 5.71
C HIS A 46 2.62 -5.88 5.60
N GLU A 47 2.42 -4.91 6.49
CA GLU A 47 3.24 -3.69 6.52
C GLU A 47 4.71 -3.98 6.75
N SER A 48 5.04 -4.93 7.63
CA SER A 48 6.40 -5.39 7.90
C SER A 48 7.03 -6.16 6.73
N GLY A 49 6.23 -6.64 5.77
CA GLY A 49 6.70 -7.35 4.59
C GLY A 49 7.20 -6.43 3.48
N TYR A 50 6.96 -5.11 3.59
CA TYR A 50 7.40 -4.13 2.60
C TYR A 50 8.68 -3.41 3.06
N PRO A 51 9.71 -3.28 2.20
CA PRO A 51 9.77 -3.80 0.84
C PRO A 51 9.99 -5.32 0.81
N PRO A 52 9.50 -6.03 -0.23
CA PRO A 52 9.76 -7.46 -0.40
C PRO A 52 11.27 -7.66 -0.44
N SER A 53 11.84 -8.37 0.53
CA SER A 53 13.30 -8.42 0.72
C SER A 53 13.78 -9.85 0.94
N CYS A 54 15.01 -10.11 0.50
CA CYS A 54 15.74 -11.32 0.81
C CYS A 54 16.89 -10.97 1.76
N CYS A 55 17.15 -11.80 2.77
CA CYS A 55 18.20 -11.60 3.78
C CYS A 55 18.14 -10.28 4.57
N GLY A 56 16.99 -9.59 4.58
CA GLY A 56 16.88 -8.24 5.16
C GLY A 56 17.74 -7.19 4.45
N ARG A 57 18.21 -7.47 3.21
CA ARG A 57 18.93 -6.51 2.36
C ARG A 57 17.94 -5.66 1.56
N ASN A 58 18.47 -4.77 0.70
CA ASN A 58 17.69 -3.95 -0.23
C ASN A 58 16.57 -4.79 -0.90
N GLY A 59 15.38 -4.18 -1.04
CA GLY A 59 14.21 -4.86 -1.59
C GLY A 59 14.49 -5.51 -2.95
N VAL A 60 13.90 -6.68 -3.17
CA VAL A 60 13.90 -7.36 -4.46
C VAL A 60 13.15 -6.46 -5.46
N PRO A 61 13.79 -6.01 -6.56
CA PRO A 61 13.15 -5.13 -7.53
C PRO A 61 11.94 -5.80 -8.19
N LEU A 62 10.84 -5.05 -8.32
CA LEU A 62 9.62 -5.52 -8.99
C LEU A 62 9.88 -5.98 -10.43
N ASP A 63 10.79 -5.32 -11.14
CA ASP A 63 11.10 -5.62 -12.54
C ASP A 63 11.65 -7.03 -12.75
N LEU A 64 12.30 -7.63 -11.75
CA LEU A 64 12.80 -9.01 -11.84
C LEU A 64 11.68 -10.06 -11.89
N VAL A 65 10.52 -9.72 -11.32
CA VAL A 65 9.42 -10.67 -11.14
C VAL A 65 8.16 -10.27 -11.90
N ARG A 66 8.16 -9.08 -12.53
CA ARG A 66 6.97 -8.43 -13.10
C ARG A 66 6.20 -9.33 -14.06
N THR A 67 6.89 -10.14 -14.85
CA THR A 67 6.27 -11.06 -15.82
C THR A 67 5.48 -12.20 -15.17
N TYR A 68 5.72 -12.49 -13.90
CA TYR A 68 5.06 -13.58 -13.15
C TYR A 68 3.93 -13.07 -12.24
N LEU A 69 3.75 -11.75 -12.13
CA LEU A 69 2.73 -11.14 -11.28
C LEU A 69 1.51 -10.72 -12.12
N SER A 70 0.32 -10.79 -11.51
CA SER A 70 -0.86 -10.19 -12.12
C SER A 70 -0.76 -8.67 -12.10
N ASN A 71 -1.39 -8.00 -13.07
CA ASN A 71 -1.49 -6.54 -13.08
C ASN A 71 -2.10 -5.99 -11.78
N GLU A 72 -3.08 -6.69 -11.20
CA GLU A 72 -3.68 -6.30 -9.93
C GLU A 72 -2.65 -6.30 -8.77
N LEU A 73 -1.78 -7.31 -8.71
CA LEU A 73 -0.75 -7.38 -7.67
C LEU A 73 0.32 -6.31 -7.88
N ILE A 74 0.71 -6.05 -9.13
CA ILE A 74 1.63 -4.96 -9.50
C ILE A 74 1.07 -3.61 -9.04
N GLU A 75 -0.20 -3.32 -9.31
CA GLU A 75 -0.84 -2.07 -8.88
C GLU A 75 -0.81 -1.92 -7.35
N LYS A 76 -1.11 -2.98 -6.60
CA LYS A 76 -1.07 -2.97 -5.14
C LYS A 76 0.35 -2.73 -4.59
N LEU A 77 1.38 -3.32 -5.21
CA LEU A 77 2.77 -3.14 -4.82
C LEU A 77 3.25 -1.70 -5.05
N GLU A 78 2.89 -1.13 -6.19
CA GLU A 78 3.18 0.26 -6.51
C GLU A 78 2.41 1.23 -5.59
N ASP A 79 1.15 0.93 -5.27
CA ASP A 79 0.38 1.69 -4.28
C ASP A 79 1.04 1.62 -2.90
N ARG A 80 1.49 0.43 -2.47
CA ARG A 80 2.20 0.21 -1.20
C ARG A 80 3.52 0.97 -1.12
N ALA A 81 4.20 1.20 -2.24
CA ALA A 81 5.42 2.00 -2.30
C ALA A 81 5.17 3.49 -1.98
N VAL A 82 4.00 4.00 -2.32
CA VAL A 82 3.69 5.44 -2.34
C VAL A 82 2.78 5.83 -1.17
N GLU A 83 1.78 5.00 -0.86
CA GLU A 83 0.74 5.30 0.13
C GLU A 83 1.30 5.62 1.52
N PRO A 84 2.23 4.84 2.12
CA PRO A 84 2.75 5.11 3.46
C PRO A 84 3.50 6.44 3.55
N ALA A 85 4.21 6.82 2.49
CA ALA A 85 4.98 8.05 2.40
C ALA A 85 4.11 9.29 2.05
N THR A 86 2.90 9.08 1.54
CA THR A 86 1.99 10.17 1.18
C THR A 86 1.35 10.77 2.43
N GLU A 87 1.53 12.08 2.63
CA GLU A 87 1.02 12.80 3.81
C GLU A 87 -0.49 13.06 3.70
N ASP A 88 -0.92 13.77 2.65
CA ASP A 88 -2.33 14.05 2.37
C ASP A 88 -2.97 12.99 1.46
N ARG A 89 -3.09 11.77 1.98
CA ARG A 89 -3.64 10.62 1.23
C ARG A 89 -5.08 10.89 0.81
N THR A 90 -5.40 10.54 -0.42
CA THR A 90 -6.77 10.56 -0.94
C THR A 90 -7.20 9.15 -1.28
N TYR A 91 -8.42 8.79 -0.91
CA TYR A 91 -9.03 7.51 -1.24
C TYR A 91 -10.27 7.75 -2.08
N CYS A 92 -10.59 6.79 -2.94
CA CYS A 92 -11.81 6.81 -3.72
C CYS A 92 -13.02 6.87 -2.78
N SER A 93 -13.93 7.82 -2.99
CA SER A 93 -15.11 7.99 -2.14
C SER A 93 -16.15 6.87 -2.33
N ALA A 94 -15.97 5.99 -3.32
CA ALA A 94 -16.90 4.91 -3.64
C ALA A 94 -16.37 3.51 -3.28
N CYS A 95 -15.09 3.24 -3.53
CA CYS A 95 -14.49 1.91 -3.29
C CYS A 95 -13.33 1.93 -2.30
N SER A 96 -13.02 3.08 -1.70
CA SER A 96 -11.96 3.25 -0.70
C SER A 96 -10.55 2.88 -1.16
N ALA A 97 -10.32 2.65 -2.46
CA ALA A 97 -8.99 2.44 -3.01
C ALA A 97 -8.14 3.70 -2.88
N PHE A 98 -6.86 3.54 -2.53
CA PHE A 98 -5.90 4.65 -2.54
C PHE A 98 -5.82 5.27 -3.95
N VAL A 99 -5.72 6.60 -4.01
CA VAL A 99 -5.51 7.33 -5.26
C VAL A 99 -4.16 8.01 -5.17
N ARG A 100 -3.24 7.66 -6.08
CA ARG A 100 -1.88 8.19 -6.08
C ARG A 100 -1.90 9.70 -6.31
N PRO A 101 -0.94 10.46 -5.76
CA PRO A 101 -0.83 11.90 -6.01
C PRO A 101 -0.75 12.25 -7.52
N SER A 102 -0.14 11.39 -8.33
CA SER A 102 -0.08 11.55 -9.79
C SER A 102 -1.43 11.46 -10.50
N ASP A 103 -2.44 10.87 -9.85
CA ASP A 103 -3.81 10.75 -10.38
C ASP A 103 -4.72 11.88 -9.84
N ILE A 104 -4.14 12.91 -9.22
CA ILE A 104 -4.85 14.09 -8.71
C ILE A 104 -4.54 15.29 -9.60
N THR A 105 -5.54 15.84 -10.26
CA THR A 105 -5.41 17.04 -11.11
C THR A 105 -6.50 18.04 -10.75
N ASN A 106 -6.13 19.32 -10.56
CA ASN A 106 -7.07 20.39 -10.19
C ASN A 106 -7.96 20.04 -8.98
N GLY A 107 -7.39 19.33 -7.99
CA GLY A 107 -8.12 18.90 -6.80
C GLY A 107 -9.12 17.76 -7.02
N GLN A 108 -9.09 17.09 -8.18
CA GLN A 108 -9.89 15.92 -8.49
C GLN A 108 -8.98 14.70 -8.58
N ALA A 109 -9.18 13.76 -7.66
CA ALA A 109 -8.50 12.48 -7.60
C ALA A 109 -9.31 11.44 -8.39
N ILE A 110 -8.71 10.82 -9.41
CA ILE A 110 -9.39 9.86 -10.28
C ILE A 110 -9.01 8.44 -9.86
N CYS A 111 -10.01 7.63 -9.48
CA CYS A 111 -9.78 6.25 -9.09
C CYS A 111 -9.50 5.35 -10.30
N ARG A 112 -8.35 4.67 -10.33
CA ARG A 112 -8.02 3.70 -11.39
C ARG A 112 -8.91 2.45 -11.40
N LYS A 113 -9.48 2.07 -10.24
CA LYS A 113 -10.33 0.87 -10.11
C LYS A 113 -11.75 1.05 -10.62
N CYS A 114 -12.38 2.20 -10.35
CA CYS A 114 -13.80 2.41 -10.65
C CYS A 114 -14.10 3.75 -11.36
N ALA A 115 -13.07 4.48 -11.79
CA ALA A 115 -13.15 5.78 -12.45
C ALA A 115 -13.88 6.91 -11.66
N THR A 116 -14.32 6.64 -10.43
CA THR A 116 -14.96 7.66 -9.59
C THR A 116 -13.96 8.77 -9.28
N ARG A 117 -14.46 10.02 -9.34
CA ARG A 117 -13.69 11.21 -9.01
C ARG A 117 -14.00 11.64 -7.57
N THR A 118 -12.95 11.76 -6.77
CA THR A 118 -12.99 12.28 -5.39
C THR A 118 -12.42 13.70 -5.37
N CYS A 119 -13.04 14.62 -4.65
CA CYS A 119 -12.43 15.91 -4.32
C CYS A 119 -11.25 15.67 -3.36
N SER A 120 -10.03 16.02 -3.76
CA SER A 120 -8.85 15.81 -2.91
C SER A 120 -8.82 16.73 -1.69
N LYS A 121 -9.68 17.76 -1.60
CA LYS A 121 -9.75 18.66 -0.44
C LYS A 121 -10.65 18.11 0.67
N CYS A 122 -11.91 17.83 0.35
CA CYS A 122 -12.89 17.33 1.34
C CYS A 122 -13.01 15.79 1.35
N LYS A 123 -12.31 15.09 0.45
CA LYS A 123 -12.29 13.63 0.32
C LYS A 123 -13.64 12.97 0.00
N THR A 124 -14.64 13.75 -0.42
CA THR A 124 -15.95 13.27 -0.89
C THR A 124 -16.00 13.21 -2.42
N ARG A 125 -17.12 12.77 -3.02
CA ARG A 125 -17.30 12.80 -4.49
C ARG A 125 -17.12 14.24 -5.01
N VAL A 126 -16.50 14.38 -6.19
CA VAL A 126 -16.33 15.70 -6.83
C VAL A 126 -17.68 16.43 -6.93
N HIS A 127 -17.65 17.71 -6.60
CA HIS A 127 -18.80 18.60 -6.57
C HIS A 127 -18.46 19.93 -7.24
N ASN A 128 -19.50 20.69 -7.62
CA ASN A 128 -19.36 22.06 -8.07
C ASN A 128 -19.44 23.02 -6.87
N GLY A 129 -18.72 24.14 -6.95
CA GLY A 129 -18.68 25.14 -5.87
C GLY A 129 -17.72 24.78 -4.72
N ALA A 130 -17.75 25.59 -3.65
CA ALA A 130 -16.88 25.41 -2.50
C ALA A 130 -17.15 24.07 -1.79
N CYS A 131 -16.10 23.45 -1.23
CA CYS A 131 -16.25 22.31 -0.36
C CYS A 131 -17.14 22.71 0.81
N LYS A 132 -18.26 22.01 0.99
CA LYS A 132 -19.04 22.15 2.21
C LYS A 132 -18.20 21.57 3.34
N GLU A 133 -17.86 22.38 4.32
CA GLU A 133 -17.28 21.93 5.60
C GLU A 133 -18.37 21.26 6.47
N GLU A 134 -19.18 20.41 5.85
CA GLU A 134 -20.30 19.80 6.53
C GLU A 134 -19.75 18.82 7.57
N ASN A 135 -19.94 19.20 8.84
CA ASN A 135 -19.59 18.46 10.06
C ASN A 135 -18.19 18.68 10.64
N GLU A 136 -17.42 19.69 10.26
CA GLU A 136 -16.19 19.99 11.02
C GLU A 136 -16.55 20.35 12.48
N GLY A 137 -17.57 21.19 12.69
CA GLY A 137 -18.02 21.56 14.03
C GLY A 137 -18.48 20.37 14.87
N LEU A 138 -19.38 19.54 14.35
CA LEU A 138 -19.89 18.35 15.04
C LEU A 138 -18.80 17.31 15.30
N LEU A 139 -17.90 17.09 14.33
CA LEU A 139 -16.77 16.18 14.47
C LEU A 139 -15.75 16.70 15.50
N LEU A 140 -15.50 18.01 15.55
CA LEU A 140 -14.65 18.63 16.56
C LEU A 140 -15.28 18.56 17.96
N THR A 141 -16.60 18.80 18.07
CA THR A 141 -17.34 18.62 19.33
C THR A 141 -17.27 17.17 19.81
N LEU A 142 -17.51 16.21 18.93
CA LEU A 142 -17.42 14.79 19.27
C LEU A 142 -15.98 14.40 19.60
N ALA A 143 -14.99 14.92 18.87
CA ALA A 143 -13.59 14.68 19.15
C ALA A 143 -13.19 15.22 20.53
N ASP A 144 -13.65 16.40 20.92
CA ASP A 144 -13.45 16.95 22.26
C ASP A 144 -14.07 16.05 23.34
N GLN A 145 -15.33 15.63 23.15
CA GLN A 145 -16.02 14.71 24.07
C GLN A 145 -15.32 13.35 24.21
N LYS A 146 -14.71 12.85 23.13
CA LYS A 146 -14.04 11.55 23.09
C LYS A 146 -12.52 11.64 23.35
N GLY A 147 -11.97 12.83 23.55
CA GLY A 147 -10.53 13.05 23.69
C GLY A 147 -9.72 12.75 22.42
N TRP A 148 -10.37 12.68 21.26
CA TRP A 148 -9.71 12.50 19.98
C TRP A 148 -8.97 13.76 19.58
N LYS A 149 -7.84 13.59 18.90
CA LYS A 149 -7.03 14.70 18.38
C LYS A 149 -6.82 14.56 16.89
N ARG A 150 -6.55 15.68 16.22
CA ARG A 150 -6.04 15.64 14.85
C ARG A 150 -4.58 15.24 14.86
N CYS A 151 -4.23 14.24 14.08
CA CYS A 151 -2.83 13.94 13.80
C CYS A 151 -2.18 15.19 13.16
N PRO A 152 -1.05 15.70 13.68
CA PRO A 152 -0.40 16.88 13.12
C PRO A 152 0.14 16.65 11.71
N ARG A 153 0.38 15.38 11.33
CA ARG A 153 0.92 14.99 10.03
C ARG A 153 -0.17 14.74 8.98
N CYS A 154 -1.13 13.86 9.26
CA CYS A 154 -2.14 13.44 8.27
C CYS A 154 -3.54 14.01 8.50
N ARG A 155 -3.73 14.85 9.53
CA ARG A 155 -4.98 15.54 9.89
C ARG A 155 -6.20 14.64 10.20
N ARG A 156 -6.06 13.31 10.15
CA ARG A 156 -7.09 12.34 10.60
C ARG A 156 -7.33 12.45 12.10
N MET A 157 -8.55 12.11 12.53
CA MET A 157 -8.87 11.96 13.94
C MET A 157 -8.24 10.68 14.50
N VAL A 158 -7.55 10.83 15.61
CA VAL A 158 -6.85 9.76 16.29
C VAL A 158 -7.17 9.77 17.78
N GLU A 159 -7.17 8.60 18.39
CA GLU A 159 -7.23 8.45 19.84
C GLU A 159 -5.92 7.88 20.38
N LYS A 160 -5.64 8.14 21.66
CA LYS A 160 -4.45 7.61 22.32
C LYS A 160 -4.81 6.26 22.93
N GLY A 161 -4.20 5.19 22.44
CA GLY A 161 -4.42 3.83 22.96
C GLY A 161 -3.85 3.64 24.37
N PRO A 162 -4.26 2.57 25.09
CA PRO A 162 -3.72 2.22 26.40
C PRO A 162 -2.27 1.74 26.26
N GLY A 163 -1.32 2.63 26.51
CA GLY A 163 0.12 2.36 26.40
C GLY A 163 0.89 3.63 26.01
N CYS A 164 2.20 3.64 26.22
CA CYS A 164 3.00 4.79 25.85
C CYS A 164 3.11 4.89 24.31
N ASN A 165 2.60 5.98 23.74
CA ASN A 165 2.75 6.41 22.33
C ASN A 165 2.05 5.61 21.22
N MET A 166 1.01 4.82 21.51
CA MET A 166 0.17 4.25 20.45
C MET A 166 -0.89 5.26 19.99
N ILE A 167 -0.92 5.54 18.68
CA ILE A 167 -1.88 6.44 18.02
C ILE A 167 -2.71 5.60 17.05
N GLU A 168 -4.01 5.51 17.27
CA GLU A 168 -4.92 4.71 16.42
C GLU A 168 -5.91 5.61 15.68
N SER A 169 -6.20 5.28 14.43
CA SER A 169 -7.19 6.01 13.64
C SER A 169 -8.61 5.63 14.05
N VAL A 170 -9.45 6.63 14.31
CA VAL A 170 -10.85 6.41 14.70
C VAL A 170 -11.66 5.92 13.49
N ARG A 171 -12.42 4.83 13.67
CA ARG A 171 -13.45 4.41 12.71
C ARG A 171 -14.77 5.08 13.06
N LEU A 172 -15.20 6.02 12.21
CA LEU A 172 -16.52 6.65 12.35
C LEU A 172 -17.58 5.67 11.85
N GLY A 173 -18.27 5.01 12.78
CA GLY A 173 -19.48 4.27 12.48
C GLY A 173 -20.60 5.26 12.19
N PHE A 174 -20.96 5.42 10.92
CA PHE A 174 -22.20 6.08 10.53
C PHE A 174 -23.29 4.99 10.50
N GLY A 175 -24.25 5.08 11.41
CA GLY A 175 -25.47 4.29 11.39
C GLY A 175 -26.43 4.76 10.31
#